data_AF-A0A8I0BXX2-F1
#
_entry.id   AF-A0A8I0BXX2-F1
#
_cell.length_a   1.000
_cell.length_b   1.000
_cell.length_c   1.000
_cell.angle_alpha   90.00
_cell.angle_beta   90.00
_cell.angle_gamma   90.00
#
_symmetry.space_group_name_H-M   'P 1'
#
loop_
_entity.id
_entity.type
_entity.pdbx_description
1 polymer ?
#
loop_
_entity_poly.entity_id
_entity_poly.type
_entity_poly.pdbx_seq_one_letter_code
_entity_poly.pdbx_strand_id
1 'polypeptide(L)'
;MSTARAATRGFSASACVLAFMALPIEAHEVRPGFIGFTETAPGTYQVVWTQPVAGGLRLALVPMLPDHCVETARGLPTATVGALTERWTVDCGVAGLLGASISVSGLDRTLTDVLVRVTTLDGRVHSELLRAGRGPV
;
A
#
# COMPACT_ATOMS: atom_id res chain seq x y z
N MET A 1 -20.00 -68.87 50.54
CA MET A 1 -20.09 -68.36 49.15
C MET A 1 -20.39 -66.87 49.21
N SER A 2 -19.89 -66.07 48.25
CA SER A 2 -19.95 -64.59 48.13
C SER A 2 -18.72 -63.85 48.71
N THR A 3 -17.70 -63.54 47.89
CA THR A 3 -17.43 -62.29 47.11
C THR A 3 -16.59 -61.28 47.93
N ALA A 4 -15.52 -60.65 47.44
CA ALA A 4 -15.41 -59.97 46.15
C ALA A 4 -13.97 -59.85 45.64
N ARG A 5 -13.83 -59.89 44.31
CA ARG A 5 -12.61 -59.62 43.53
C ARG A 5 -12.25 -58.13 43.57
N ALA A 6 -10.95 -57.84 43.72
CA ALA A 6 -10.36 -56.52 43.54
C ALA A 6 -10.48 -56.07 42.07
N ALA A 7 -10.95 -54.84 41.86
CA ALA A 7 -11.05 -54.22 40.55
C ALA A 7 -9.76 -53.44 40.23
N THR A 8 -8.91 -54.02 39.40
CA THR A 8 -7.74 -53.35 38.82
C THR A 8 -8.23 -52.40 37.71
N ARG A 9 -8.19 -51.09 37.94
CA ARG A 9 -8.56 -50.09 36.93
C ARG A 9 -7.37 -49.87 35.98
N GLY A 10 -7.53 -50.31 34.73
CA GLY A 10 -6.60 -50.04 33.64
C GLY A 10 -6.61 -48.57 33.24
N PHE A 11 -5.42 -47.96 33.18
CA PHE A 11 -5.22 -46.61 32.66
C PHE A 11 -5.25 -46.67 31.13
N SER A 12 -6.35 -46.26 30.50
CA SER A 12 -6.45 -46.16 29.04
C SER A 12 -5.88 -44.80 28.60
N ALA A 13 -4.70 -44.82 27.98
CA ALA A 13 -4.04 -43.65 27.43
C ALA A 13 -4.80 -43.13 26.21
N SER A 14 -5.75 -42.21 26.41
CA SER A 14 -6.37 -41.43 25.33
C SER A 14 -5.39 -40.35 24.87
N ALA A 15 -4.54 -40.69 23.89
CA ALA A 15 -3.79 -39.72 23.11
C ALA A 15 -4.79 -38.92 22.24
N CYS A 16 -5.19 -37.74 22.71
CA CYS A 16 -5.93 -36.77 21.91
C CYS A 16 -5.01 -36.25 20.78
N VAL A 17 -5.10 -36.86 19.61
CA VAL A 17 -4.48 -36.36 18.37
C VAL A 17 -5.21 -35.06 17.99
N LEU A 18 -4.61 -33.92 18.33
CA LEU A 18 -5.02 -32.60 17.87
C LEU A 18 -4.62 -32.44 16.39
N ALA A 19 -5.45 -32.94 15.48
CA ALA A 19 -5.33 -32.66 14.05
C ALA A 19 -5.76 -31.22 13.78
N PHE A 20 -4.80 -30.30 13.75
CA PHE A 20 -5.00 -28.90 13.40
C PHE A 20 -5.29 -28.80 11.89
N MET A 21 -6.57 -28.77 11.50
CA MET A 21 -6.94 -28.45 10.12
C MET A 21 -6.66 -26.98 9.87
N ALA A 22 -5.60 -26.69 9.12
CA ALA A 22 -5.31 -25.34 8.63
C ALA A 22 -6.34 -24.98 7.54
N LEU A 23 -7.32 -24.15 7.88
CA LEU A 23 -8.21 -23.54 6.90
C LEU A 23 -7.45 -22.44 6.15
N PRO A 24 -7.61 -22.30 4.82
CA PRO A 24 -7.04 -21.19 4.09
C PRO A 24 -7.74 -19.90 4.57
N ILE A 25 -6.95 -18.97 5.09
CA ILE A 25 -7.42 -17.64 5.46
C ILE A 25 -7.11 -16.74 4.27
N GLU A 26 -8.13 -16.31 3.55
CA GLU A 26 -8.01 -15.25 2.54
C GLU A 26 -7.77 -13.92 3.28
N ALA A 27 -6.50 -13.59 3.50
CA ALA A 27 -6.12 -12.28 3.97
C ALA A 27 -6.49 -11.25 2.89
N HIS A 28 -7.38 -10.32 3.22
CA HIS A 28 -7.68 -9.21 2.33
C HIS A 28 -6.41 -8.37 2.17
N GLU A 29 -5.75 -8.51 1.03
CA GLU A 29 -4.55 -7.73 0.74
C GLU A 29 -4.92 -6.25 0.62
N VAL A 30 -4.40 -5.44 1.54
CA VAL A 30 -4.47 -3.98 1.44
C VAL A 30 -3.40 -3.54 0.45
N ARG A 31 -3.83 -3.07 -0.72
CA ARG A 31 -2.96 -2.48 -1.75
C ARG A 31 -3.14 -0.97 -1.74
N PRO A 32 -2.31 -0.22 -0.99
CA PRO A 32 -2.36 1.23 -1.07
C PRO A 32 -1.99 1.68 -2.48
N GLY A 33 -2.49 2.85 -2.87
CA GLY A 33 -1.87 3.57 -3.99
C GLY A 33 -0.47 4.03 -3.60
N PHE A 34 0.36 4.30 -4.59
CA PHE A 34 1.73 4.73 -4.36
C PHE A 34 2.10 5.85 -5.32
N ILE A 35 2.60 6.96 -4.79
CA ILE A 35 3.30 7.97 -5.57
C ILE A 35 4.74 8.12 -5.06
N GLY A 36 5.69 7.91 -5.96
CA GLY A 36 7.11 8.05 -5.71
C GLY A 36 7.71 9.18 -6.52
N PHE A 37 8.53 10.00 -5.87
CA PHE A 37 9.34 11.04 -6.49
C PHE A 37 10.81 10.72 -6.25
N THR A 38 11.61 10.71 -7.30
CA THR A 38 13.07 10.58 -7.22
C THR A 38 13.70 11.79 -7.89
N GLU A 39 14.39 12.61 -7.12
CA GLU A 39 15.12 13.76 -7.64
C GLU A 39 16.30 13.28 -8.49
N THR A 40 16.37 13.72 -9.74
CA THR A 40 17.42 13.32 -10.71
C THR A 40 18.36 14.46 -11.07
N ALA A 41 17.92 15.70 -10.87
CA ALA A 41 18.70 16.92 -10.93
C ALA A 41 18.03 17.95 -10.01
N PRO A 42 18.69 19.06 -9.61
CA PRO A 42 18.10 20.01 -8.66
C PRO A 42 16.72 20.47 -9.12
N GLY A 43 15.68 20.20 -8.33
CA GLY A 43 14.30 20.55 -8.66
C GLY A 43 13.61 19.68 -9.72
N THR A 44 14.32 18.74 -10.35
CA THR A 44 13.78 17.82 -11.35
C THR A 44 13.55 16.44 -10.76
N TYR A 45 12.32 15.92 -10.88
CA TYR A 45 11.92 14.64 -10.31
C TYR A 45 11.38 13.68 -11.36
N GLN A 46 11.82 12.43 -11.30
CA GLN A 46 11.12 11.30 -11.89
C GLN A 46 9.99 10.88 -10.96
N VAL A 47 8.77 10.81 -11.51
CA VAL A 47 7.56 10.46 -10.79
C VAL A 47 7.07 9.08 -11.22
N VAL A 48 6.65 8.28 -10.25
CA VAL A 48 6.01 6.99 -10.45
C VAL A 48 4.69 7.00 -9.71
N TRP A 49 3.58 6.82 -10.41
CA TRP A 49 2.26 6.67 -9.83
C TRP A 49 1.74 5.28 -10.09
N THR A 50 1.51 4.52 -9.02
CA THR A 50 0.87 3.22 -9.07
C THR A 50 -0.51 3.33 -8.46
N GLN A 51 -1.50 3.28 -9.33
CA GLN A 51 -2.90 3.33 -8.96
C GLN A 51 -3.47 1.91 -8.85
N PRO A 52 -4.13 1.55 -7.73
CA PRO A 52 -4.79 0.27 -7.61
C PRO A 52 -6.03 0.23 -8.51
N VAL A 53 -6.26 -0.95 -9.10
CA VAL A 53 -7.42 -1.27 -9.93
C VAL A 53 -8.25 -2.28 -9.16
N ALA A 54 -9.49 -1.92 -8.80
CA ALA A 54 -10.40 -2.75 -8.02
C ALA A 54 -11.60 -3.15 -8.89
N GLY A 55 -11.92 -4.45 -8.95
CA GLY A 55 -13.05 -4.95 -9.74
C GLY A 55 -12.95 -4.67 -11.25
N GLY A 56 -11.73 -4.51 -11.78
CA GLY A 56 -11.49 -4.12 -13.18
C GLY A 56 -11.70 -2.65 -13.49
N LEU A 57 -12.05 -1.82 -12.50
CA LEU A 57 -12.25 -0.38 -12.65
C LEU A 57 -11.08 0.40 -12.04
N ARG A 58 -10.66 1.45 -12.75
CA ARG A 58 -9.73 2.45 -12.22
C ARG A 58 -10.48 3.32 -11.22
N LEU A 59 -9.95 3.43 -9.99
CA LEU A 59 -10.41 4.44 -9.05
C LEU A 59 -10.18 5.85 -9.65
N ALA A 60 -11.06 6.81 -9.40
CA ALA A 60 -10.88 8.18 -9.85
C ALA A 60 -9.89 8.93 -8.92
N LEU A 61 -8.66 8.45 -8.84
CA LEU A 61 -7.56 8.99 -8.03
C LEU A 61 -6.60 9.77 -8.92
N VAL A 62 -6.37 11.04 -8.60
CA VAL A 62 -5.48 11.92 -9.37
C VAL A 62 -4.49 12.60 -8.42
N PRO A 63 -3.18 12.37 -8.56
CA PRO A 63 -2.18 13.12 -7.81
C PRO A 63 -2.22 14.60 -8.16
N MET A 64 -2.27 15.44 -7.13
CA MET A 64 -2.20 16.89 -7.23
C MET A 64 -0.84 17.33 -6.67
N LEU A 65 0.01 17.80 -7.58
CA LEU A 65 1.32 18.34 -7.25
C LEU A 65 1.21 19.85 -6.97
N PRO A 66 2.24 20.45 -6.33
CA PRO A 66 2.31 21.89 -6.16
C PRO A 66 2.24 22.66 -7.49
N ASP A 67 1.63 23.84 -7.50
CA ASP A 67 1.40 24.64 -8.71
C ASP A 67 2.69 25.03 -9.46
N HIS A 68 3.82 25.09 -8.77
CA HIS A 68 5.11 25.40 -9.36
C HIS A 68 5.78 24.20 -10.05
N CYS A 69 5.24 22.99 -9.89
CA CYS A 69 5.76 21.79 -10.54
C CYS A 69 5.11 21.60 -11.92
N VAL A 70 5.93 21.62 -12.97
CA VAL A 70 5.48 21.48 -14.36
C VAL A 70 5.90 20.12 -14.90
N GLU A 71 4.96 19.38 -15.45
CA GLU A 71 5.26 18.14 -16.18
C GLU A 71 6.02 18.47 -17.48
N THR A 72 7.20 17.84 -17.65
CA THR A 72 8.07 18.08 -18.81
C THR A 72 8.10 16.90 -19.79
N ALA A 73 7.80 15.68 -19.32
CA ALA A 73 7.73 14.49 -20.15
C ALA A 73 6.90 13.39 -19.48
N ARG A 74 6.13 12.63 -20.25
CA ARG A 74 5.33 11.51 -19.74
C ARG A 74 5.42 10.29 -20.63
N GLY A 75 5.62 9.14 -20.00
CA GLY A 75 5.62 7.84 -20.66
C GLY A 75 4.22 7.26 -20.80
N LEU A 76 4.10 6.20 -21.60
CA LEU A 76 2.86 5.43 -21.67
C LEU A 76 2.60 4.70 -20.33
N PRO A 77 1.33 4.62 -19.89
CA PRO A 77 0.98 3.82 -18.72
C PRO A 77 1.25 2.33 -18.96
N THR A 78 1.61 1.61 -17.90
CA THR A 78 1.74 0.15 -17.88
C THR A 78 0.68 -0.45 -16.95
N ALA A 79 -0.13 -1.38 -17.46
CA ALA A 79 -1.14 -2.08 -16.68
C ALA A 79 -0.63 -3.46 -16.23
N THR A 80 -0.92 -3.83 -14.99
CA THR A 80 -0.73 -5.18 -14.44
C THR A 80 -2.03 -5.67 -13.81
N VAL A 81 -2.06 -6.92 -13.35
CA VAL A 81 -3.20 -7.44 -12.59
C VAL A 81 -3.34 -6.64 -11.30
N GLY A 82 -4.38 -5.81 -11.23
CA GLY A 82 -4.73 -5.02 -10.04
C GLY A 82 -4.06 -3.65 -9.91
N ALA A 83 -3.28 -3.19 -10.90
CA ALA A 83 -2.70 -1.84 -10.87
C ALA A 83 -2.47 -1.22 -12.25
N LEU A 84 -2.48 0.10 -12.30
CA LEU A 84 -2.00 0.90 -13.41
C LEU A 84 -0.83 1.76 -12.95
N THR A 85 0.30 1.67 -13.63
CA THR A 85 1.50 2.46 -13.33
C THR A 85 1.75 3.51 -14.40
N GLU A 86 1.87 4.76 -13.99
CA GLU A 86 2.24 5.90 -14.83
C GLU A 86 3.61 6.44 -14.40
N ARG A 87 4.38 6.94 -15.37
CA ARG A 87 5.71 7.52 -15.13
C ARG A 87 5.85 8.81 -15.91
N TRP A 88 6.33 9.85 -15.26
CA TRP A 88 6.57 11.15 -15.88
C TRP A 88 7.68 11.90 -15.17
N THR A 89 8.14 12.99 -15.78
CA THR A 89 9.13 13.91 -15.22
C THR A 89 8.45 15.22 -14.87
N VAL A 90 8.78 15.80 -13.72
CA VAL A 90 8.36 17.14 -13.33
C VAL A 90 9.55 18.02 -12.99
N ASP A 91 9.45 19.29 -13.36
CA ASP A 91 10.35 20.36 -12.93
C ASP A 91 9.63 21.24 -11.92
N CYS A 92 10.09 21.21 -10.67
CA CYS A 92 9.60 22.02 -9.55
C CYS A 92 10.52 23.21 -9.26
N GLY A 93 11.52 23.47 -10.10
CA GLY A 93 12.46 24.58 -9.96
C GLY A 93 13.18 24.62 -8.62
N VAL A 94 13.62 25.82 -8.24
CA VAL A 94 14.37 26.05 -6.99
C VAL A 94 13.56 25.80 -5.71
N ALA A 95 12.23 25.81 -5.81
CA ALA A 95 11.34 25.55 -4.68
C ALA A 95 11.33 24.06 -4.30
N GLY A 96 11.56 23.16 -5.27
CA GLY A 96 11.58 21.72 -5.05
C GLY A 96 10.25 21.16 -4.54
N LEU A 97 10.27 19.95 -3.95
CA LEU A 97 9.10 19.29 -3.37
C LEU A 97 9.06 19.31 -1.83
N LEU A 98 10.19 19.55 -1.17
CA LEU A 98 10.24 19.48 0.30
C LEU A 98 9.47 20.64 0.94
N GLY A 99 8.56 20.31 1.86
CA GLY A 99 7.68 21.29 2.51
C GLY A 99 6.51 21.75 1.64
N ALA A 100 6.40 21.28 0.40
CA ALA A 100 5.24 21.53 -0.44
C ALA A 100 4.14 20.49 -0.20
N SER A 101 2.89 20.89 -0.40
CA SER A 101 1.74 19.99 -0.21
C SER A 101 1.53 19.10 -1.44
N ILE A 102 1.41 17.80 -1.20
CA ILE A 102 1.02 16.80 -2.21
C ILE A 102 -0.31 16.21 -1.75
N SER A 103 -1.30 16.17 -2.63
CA SER A 103 -2.61 15.58 -2.32
C SER A 103 -3.06 14.63 -3.43
N VAL A 104 -4.10 13.85 -3.17
CA VAL A 104 -4.71 12.97 -4.16
C VAL A 104 -6.20 13.25 -4.20
N SER A 105 -6.65 13.80 -5.33
CA SER A 105 -8.07 14.04 -5.57
C SER A 105 -8.82 12.71 -5.63
N GLY A 106 -10.00 12.67 -4.99
CA GLY A 106 -10.86 11.49 -4.93
C GLY A 106 -10.50 10.47 -3.84
N LEU A 107 -9.40 10.67 -3.11
CA LEU A 107 -8.95 9.77 -2.04
C LEU A 107 -9.98 9.59 -0.92
N ASP A 108 -10.67 10.67 -0.57
CA ASP A 108 -11.75 10.74 0.41
C ASP A 108 -12.96 9.83 0.08
N ARG A 109 -13.13 9.49 -1.20
CA ARG A 109 -14.21 8.63 -1.71
C ARG A 109 -13.78 7.18 -1.90
N THR A 110 -12.62 6.80 -1.39
CA THR A 110 -12.09 5.43 -1.48
C THR A 110 -11.89 4.82 -0.10
N LEU A 111 -11.59 3.52 -0.05
CA LEU A 111 -11.14 2.82 1.15
C LEU A 111 -9.62 2.57 1.13
N THR A 112 -8.92 3.21 0.19
CA THR A 112 -7.53 2.91 -0.12
C THR A 112 -6.66 4.10 0.22
N ASP A 113 -5.71 3.90 1.12
CA ASP A 113 -4.69 4.90 1.43
C ASP A 113 -3.69 5.04 0.28
N VAL A 114 -2.95 6.17 0.24
CA VAL A 114 -1.86 6.39 -0.72
C VAL A 114 -0.56 6.67 0.03
N LEU A 115 0.48 5.88 -0.27
CA LEU A 115 1.84 6.14 0.20
C LEU A 115 2.52 7.14 -0.74
N VAL A 116 2.91 8.28 -0.19
CA VAL A 116 3.77 9.28 -0.83
C VAL A 116 5.21 9.03 -0.38
N ARG A 117 6.15 9.01 -1.33
CA ARG A 117 7.58 8.90 -1.04
C ARG A 117 8.37 9.87 -1.90
N VAL A 118 9.26 10.64 -1.28
CA VAL A 118 10.21 11.54 -1.95
C VAL A 118 11.62 11.10 -1.63
N THR A 119 12.43 10.87 -2.65
CA THR A 119 13.87 10.60 -2.54
C THR A 119 14.62 11.77 -3.15
N THR A 120 15.44 12.45 -2.36
CA THR A 120 16.21 13.63 -2.77
C THR A 120 17.55 13.23 -3.39
N LEU A 121 18.25 14.18 -4.03
CA LEU A 121 19.56 13.95 -4.66
C LEU A 121 20.63 13.39 -3.71
N ASP A 122 20.59 13.76 -2.43
CA ASP A 122 21.54 13.28 -1.43
C ASP A 122 21.16 11.93 -0.82
N GLY A 123 20.07 11.32 -1.31
CA GLY A 123 19.58 10.01 -0.90
C GLY A 123 18.65 10.04 0.31
N ARG A 124 18.35 11.21 0.89
CA ARG A 124 17.32 11.30 1.96
C ARG A 124 15.95 10.89 1.42
N VAL A 125 15.23 10.12 2.23
CA VAL A 125 13.89 9.63 1.92
C VAL A 125 12.88 10.19 2.91
N HIS A 126 11.83 10.81 2.39
CA HIS A 126 10.66 11.27 3.13
C HIS A 126 9.45 10.45 2.69
N SER A 127 8.66 9.98 3.64
CA SER A 127 7.46 9.17 3.35
C SER A 127 6.29 9.62 4.20
N GLU A 128 5.11 9.67 3.60
CA GLU A 128 3.86 10.02 4.27
C GLU A 128 2.72 9.13 3.74
N LEU A 129 1.83 8.71 4.64
CA LEU A 129 0.64 7.95 4.28
C LEU A 129 -0.58 8.87 4.27
N LEU A 130 -1.08 9.17 3.07
CA LEU A 130 -2.34 9.88 2.89
C LEU A 130 -3.49 8.92 3.15
N ARG A 131 -4.29 9.20 4.18
CA ARG A 131 -5.36 8.32 4.62
C ARG A 131 -6.67 8.62 3.90
N ALA A 132 -7.36 7.57 3.47
CA ALA A 132 -8.73 7.69 3.00
C ALA A 132 -9.65 8.23 4.11
N GLY A 133 -10.57 9.12 3.74
CA GLY A 133 -11.61 9.64 4.65
C GLY A 133 -11.16 10.64 5.72
N ARG A 134 -9.89 11.08 5.74
CA ARG A 134 -9.44 12.22 6.56
C ARG A 134 -9.16 13.41 5.65
N GLY A 135 -9.99 14.46 5.73
CA GLY A 135 -9.81 15.70 4.96
C GLY A 135 -8.45 16.37 5.23
N PRO A 136 -8.01 17.32 4.38
CA PRO A 136 -6.68 17.94 4.48
C PRO A 136 -6.52 18.64 5.84
N VAL A 137 -5.35 18.45 6.46
CA VAL A 137 -4.87 19.27 7.59
C VAL A 137 -4.21 20.54 7.05
#